data_AF-A0A173WGU5-F1
#
_entry.id   AF-A0A173WGU5-F1
#
_cell.length_a   1.000
_cell.length_b   1.000
_cell.length_c   1.000
_cell.angle_alpha   90.00
_cell.angle_beta   90.00
_cell.angle_gamma   90.00
#
_symmetry.space_group_name_H-M   'P 1'
#
loop_
_entity.id
_entity.type
_entity.pdbx_description
1 polymer ?
#
loop_
_entity_poly.entity_id
_entity_poly.type
_entity_poly.pdbx_seq_one_letter_code
_entity_poly.pdbx_strand_id
1 'polypeptide(L)'
;MIEILYDHIGVYNYETDQFENEAQKEEFAEQINNILRAYKEGYYLEPTNGFIMQIPNGALREQLEYDGSDLPDSVYEQLATATEMYYRFDANLEQKKKAINILADILESEREEVKDTLNAEYEVPKNEHDKLIFGIVNGYNIRHNRADQKNDYSKEIWYDWMMQYYTSVIIAFYKLKNKYTDIDF
;
A
#
# COMPACT_ATOMS: atom_id res chain seq x y z
N MET A 1 16.51 -10.86 9.92
CA MET A 1 16.43 -11.74 11.11
C MET A 1 15.15 -11.47 11.88
N ILE A 2 14.87 -10.24 12.30
CA ILE A 2 13.62 -9.87 13.01
C ILE A 2 12.37 -10.25 12.21
N GLU A 3 12.27 -9.84 10.93
CA GLU A 3 11.11 -10.16 10.06
C GLU A 3 10.92 -11.68 9.90
N ILE A 4 12.01 -12.43 9.69
CA ILE A 4 11.95 -13.91 9.60
C ILE A 4 11.42 -14.53 10.91
N LEU A 5 11.83 -13.99 12.07
CA LEU A 5 11.33 -14.47 13.36
C LEU A 5 9.83 -14.13 13.53
N TYR A 6 9.41 -12.95 13.07
CA TYR A 6 8.00 -12.54 13.09
C TYR A 6 7.12 -13.48 12.26
N ASP A 7 7.57 -13.89 11.08
CA ASP A 7 6.80 -14.79 10.20
C ASP A 7 6.59 -16.19 10.78
N HIS A 8 7.48 -16.63 11.67
CA HIS A 8 7.52 -18.00 12.19
C HIS A 8 7.16 -18.09 13.69
N ILE A 9 6.79 -16.97 14.33
CA ILE A 9 6.40 -16.99 15.74
C ILE A 9 4.98 -17.54 15.90
N GLY A 10 4.78 -18.35 16.92
CA GLY A 10 3.49 -18.92 17.27
C GLY A 10 3.62 -20.08 18.25
N VAL A 11 2.49 -20.55 18.74
CA VAL A 11 2.39 -21.66 19.68
C VAL A 11 1.45 -22.70 19.09
N TYR A 12 1.80 -23.97 19.25
CA TYR A 12 0.90 -25.05 18.90
C TYR A 12 -0.03 -25.36 20.07
N ASN A 13 -1.33 -25.19 19.86
CA ASN A 13 -2.35 -25.56 20.81
C ASN A 13 -2.72 -27.04 20.63
N TYR A 14 -2.24 -27.89 21.54
CA TYR A 14 -2.49 -29.33 21.50
C TYR A 14 -3.94 -29.73 21.82
N GLU A 15 -4.75 -28.84 22.40
CA GLU A 15 -6.16 -29.11 22.69
C GLU A 15 -7.04 -28.91 21.45
N THR A 16 -6.70 -27.92 20.61
CA THR A 16 -7.42 -27.60 19.38
C THR A 16 -6.74 -28.15 18.12
N ASP A 17 -5.53 -28.71 18.24
CA ASP A 17 -4.67 -29.19 17.14
C ASP A 17 -4.30 -28.07 16.14
N GLN A 18 -4.28 -26.81 16.60
CA GLN A 18 -4.10 -25.63 15.77
C GLN A 18 -2.80 -24.88 16.12
N PHE A 19 -2.20 -24.28 15.09
CA PHE A 19 -1.09 -23.34 15.27
C PHE A 19 -1.66 -21.92 15.42
N GLU A 20 -1.46 -21.33 16.58
CA GLU A 20 -1.90 -19.98 16.92
C GLU A 20 -0.71 -19.02 16.83
N ASN A 21 -0.85 -17.90 16.14
CA ASN A 21 0.27 -16.96 15.93
C ASN A 21 -0.08 -15.48 16.14
N GLU A 22 -1.36 -15.09 16.14
CA GLU A 22 -1.77 -13.69 16.22
C GLU A 22 -1.29 -13.02 17.52
N ALA A 23 -1.61 -13.62 18.67
CA ALA A 23 -1.23 -13.08 19.98
C ALA A 23 0.30 -13.00 20.15
N GLN A 24 1.02 -14.00 19.64
CA GLN A 24 2.49 -14.04 19.72
C GLN A 24 3.14 -13.00 18.81
N LYS A 25 2.57 -12.78 17.61
CA LYS A 25 3.01 -11.72 16.71
C LYS A 25 2.80 -10.35 17.35
N GLU A 26 1.64 -10.11 17.95
CA GLU A 26 1.35 -8.84 18.63
C GLU A 26 2.33 -8.55 19.78
N GLU A 27 2.54 -9.53 20.67
CA GLU A 27 3.50 -9.39 21.79
C GLU A 27 4.93 -9.16 21.27
N PHE A 28 5.35 -9.92 20.26
CA PHE A 28 6.68 -9.77 19.67
C PHE A 28 6.86 -8.39 19.03
N ALA A 29 5.86 -7.92 18.28
CA ALA A 29 5.88 -6.59 17.69
C ALA A 29 6.00 -5.52 18.78
N GLU A 30 5.26 -5.60 19.87
CA GLU A 30 5.36 -4.65 20.97
C GLU A 30 6.77 -4.61 21.57
N GLN A 31 7.33 -5.78 21.90
CA GLN A 31 8.66 -5.88 22.52
C GLN A 31 9.77 -5.38 21.59
N ILE A 32 9.75 -5.80 20.33
CA ILE A 32 10.75 -5.40 19.34
C ILE A 32 10.65 -3.91 19.04
N ASN A 33 9.44 -3.36 18.98
CA ASN A 33 9.24 -1.94 18.71
C ASN A 33 9.78 -1.02 19.81
N ASN A 34 9.82 -1.45 21.06
CA ASN A 34 10.50 -0.71 22.13
C ASN A 34 12.01 -0.54 21.85
N ILE A 35 12.62 -1.51 21.18
CA ILE A 35 14.04 -1.47 20.80
C ILE A 35 14.22 -0.67 19.51
N LEU A 36 13.41 -0.95 18.48
CA LEU A 36 13.53 -0.31 17.16
C LEU A 36 13.33 1.21 17.21
N ARG A 37 12.44 1.70 18.08
CA ARG A 37 12.22 3.15 18.27
C ARG A 37 13.45 3.88 18.80
N ALA A 38 14.30 3.18 19.58
CA ALA A 38 15.52 3.76 20.14
C ALA A 38 16.70 3.75 19.15
N TYR A 39 16.55 3.13 17.98
CA TYR A 39 17.62 2.97 17.00
C TYR A 39 17.59 4.07 15.91
N LYS A 40 18.66 4.86 15.84
CA LYS A 40 18.86 5.95 14.85
C LYS A 40 17.67 6.92 14.78
N GLU A 41 17.03 7.02 13.61
CA GLU A 41 15.91 7.92 13.32
C GLU A 41 14.56 7.36 13.84
N GLY A 42 14.58 6.17 14.43
CA GLY A 42 13.41 5.46 14.91
C GLY A 42 12.82 4.56 13.82
N TYR A 43 12.76 3.27 14.12
CA TYR A 43 12.14 2.26 13.27
C TYR A 43 10.97 1.59 13.99
N TYR A 44 10.15 0.90 13.22
CA TYR A 44 8.97 0.19 13.69
C TYR A 44 8.74 -1.05 12.82
N LEU A 45 8.43 -2.18 13.45
CA LEU A 45 7.88 -3.38 12.85
C LEU A 45 6.36 -3.19 12.72
N GLU A 46 5.89 -3.10 11.49
CA GLU A 46 4.49 -2.94 11.15
C GLU A 46 3.74 -4.28 11.34
N PRO A 47 2.72 -4.35 12.21
CA PRO A 47 2.14 -5.61 12.66
C PRO A 47 1.26 -6.27 11.61
N THR A 48 0.65 -5.50 10.70
CA THR A 48 -0.28 -6.01 9.69
C THR A 48 0.44 -6.82 8.62
N ASN A 49 1.56 -6.29 8.12
CA ASN A 49 2.31 -6.83 6.99
C ASN A 49 3.65 -7.43 7.42
N GLY A 50 4.13 -7.16 8.63
CA GLY A 50 5.30 -7.85 9.23
C GLY A 50 6.68 -7.36 8.78
N PHE A 51 6.78 -6.17 8.18
CA PHE A 51 8.06 -5.60 7.73
C PHE A 51 8.53 -4.43 8.60
N ILE A 52 9.84 -4.15 8.57
CA ILE A 52 10.44 -3.03 9.30
C ILE A 52 10.49 -1.79 8.42
N MET A 53 10.01 -0.67 8.95
CA MET A 53 10.06 0.64 8.32
C MET A 53 10.49 1.75 9.27
N GLN A 54 10.81 2.93 8.72
CA GLN A 54 10.95 4.14 9.53
C GLN A 54 9.58 4.52 10.13
N ILE A 55 9.58 5.14 11.31
CA ILE A 55 8.32 5.51 11.99
C ILE A 55 7.46 6.38 11.06
N PRO A 56 6.24 5.92 10.69
CA PRO A 56 5.37 6.67 9.79
C PRO A 56 4.76 7.89 10.50
N ASN A 57 4.37 8.90 9.72
CA ASN A 57 3.48 9.95 10.23
C ASN A 57 2.06 9.38 10.45
N GLY A 58 1.22 10.10 11.21
CA GLY A 58 -0.12 9.60 11.58
C GLY A 58 -1.00 9.21 10.39
N ALA A 59 -0.98 10.00 9.31
CA ALA A 59 -1.77 9.72 8.10
C ALA A 59 -1.30 8.45 7.38
N LEU A 60 0.01 8.23 7.31
CA LEU A 60 0.57 7.00 6.74
C LEU A 60 0.24 5.79 7.63
N ARG A 61 0.24 5.96 8.96
CA ARG A 61 -0.13 4.88 9.88
C ARG A 61 -1.57 4.42 9.67
N GLU A 62 -2.52 5.35 9.57
CA GLU A 62 -3.93 5.03 9.29
C GLU A 62 -4.09 4.29 7.95
N GLN A 63 -3.29 4.66 6.95
CA GLN A 63 -3.29 4.00 5.65
C GLN A 63 -2.72 2.57 5.69
N LEU A 64 -1.74 2.31 6.57
CA LEU A 64 -1.13 1.00 6.78
C LEU A 64 -2.01 0.07 7.64
N GLU A 65 -2.78 0.64 8.58
CA GLU A 65 -3.73 -0.08 9.44
C GLU A 65 -5.02 -0.48 8.71
N TYR A 66 -5.15 -0.17 7.41
CA TYR A 66 -6.28 -0.57 6.61
C TYR A 66 -6.30 -2.09 6.41
N ASP A 67 -7.31 -2.75 6.98
CA ASP A 67 -7.46 -4.21 7.03
C ASP A 67 -7.86 -4.87 5.71
N GLY A 68 -8.15 -4.08 4.68
CA GLY A 68 -8.50 -4.58 3.35
C GLY A 68 -9.88 -5.21 3.24
N SER A 69 -10.76 -5.07 4.24
CA SER A 69 -12.08 -5.73 4.25
C SER A 69 -12.94 -5.44 3.01
N ASP A 70 -12.75 -4.26 2.41
CA ASP A 70 -13.50 -3.78 1.25
C ASP A 70 -12.82 -4.12 -0.09
N LEU A 71 -11.67 -4.80 -0.09
CA LEU A 71 -10.90 -5.15 -1.28
C LEU A 71 -11.03 -6.63 -1.63
N PRO A 72 -11.00 -6.99 -2.92
CA PRO A 72 -10.73 -8.37 -3.32
C PRO A 72 -9.34 -8.82 -2.84
N ASP A 73 -9.20 -10.08 -2.42
CA ASP A 73 -7.94 -10.65 -1.92
C ASP A 73 -6.75 -10.35 -2.85
N SER A 74 -6.93 -10.52 -4.17
CA SER A 74 -5.87 -10.29 -5.15
C SER A 74 -5.39 -8.84 -5.17
N VAL A 75 -6.28 -7.88 -4.91
CA VAL A 75 -5.96 -6.45 -4.87
C VAL A 75 -5.28 -6.09 -3.55
N TYR A 76 -5.79 -6.65 -2.46
CA TYR A 76 -5.18 -6.48 -1.14
C TYR A 76 -3.74 -7.02 -1.12
N GLU A 77 -3.50 -8.21 -1.66
CA GLU A 77 -2.15 -8.78 -1.78
C GLU A 77 -1.19 -7.88 -2.58
N GLN A 78 -1.66 -7.31 -3.70
CA GLN A 78 -0.88 -6.37 -4.51
C GLN A 78 -0.59 -5.07 -3.75
N LEU A 79 -1.58 -4.55 -3.01
CA LEU A 79 -1.44 -3.35 -2.18
C LEU A 79 -0.45 -3.58 -1.03
N ALA A 80 -0.55 -4.70 -0.32
CA ALA A 80 0.37 -5.11 0.74
C ALA A 80 1.79 -5.27 0.20
N THR A 81 1.95 -5.96 -0.94
CA THR A 81 3.25 -6.14 -1.61
C THR A 81 3.89 -4.80 -2.00
N ALA A 82 3.11 -3.88 -2.57
CA ALA A 82 3.61 -2.56 -2.95
C ALA A 82 4.02 -1.74 -1.71
N THR A 83 3.21 -1.80 -0.66
CA THR A 83 3.43 -1.11 0.62
C THR A 83 4.71 -1.58 1.29
N GLU A 84 4.87 -2.89 1.44
CA GLU A 84 6.08 -3.51 1.95
C GLU A 84 7.30 -3.11 1.13
N MET A 85 7.24 -3.26 -0.19
CA MET A 85 8.35 -2.94 -1.09
C MET A 85 8.77 -1.46 -1.04
N TYR A 86 7.82 -0.56 -0.78
CA TYR A 86 8.07 0.88 -0.72
C TYR A 86 8.65 1.34 0.62
N TYR A 87 8.07 0.88 1.73
CA TYR A 87 8.36 1.39 3.07
C TYR A 87 9.40 0.59 3.84
N ARG A 88 9.78 -0.60 3.34
CA ARG A 88 10.87 -1.37 3.95
C ARG A 88 12.13 -0.52 4.10
N PHE A 89 12.79 -0.64 5.24
CA PHE A 89 13.91 0.22 5.64
C PHE A 89 15.09 0.25 4.66
N ASP A 90 15.27 -0.77 3.83
CA ASP A 90 16.35 -0.92 2.86
C ASP A 90 15.88 -0.72 1.40
N ALA A 91 14.64 -0.25 1.19
CA ALA A 91 14.09 -0.02 -0.14
C ALA A 91 14.86 1.04 -0.93
N ASN A 92 15.38 0.64 -2.10
CA ASN A 92 16.04 1.55 -3.03
C ASN A 92 15.04 2.20 -4.02
N LEU A 93 15.51 3.18 -4.80
CA LEU A 93 14.66 3.93 -5.74
C LEU A 93 13.97 3.04 -6.80
N GLU A 94 14.61 1.97 -7.26
CA GLU A 94 13.98 1.06 -8.25
C GLU A 94 12.88 0.21 -7.61
N GLN A 95 13.06 -0.23 -6.36
CA GLN A 95 12.01 -0.92 -5.60
C GLN A 95 10.83 0.01 -5.34
N LYS A 96 11.09 1.26 -4.92
CA LYS A 96 10.06 2.28 -4.73
C LYS A 96 9.29 2.58 -6.03
N LYS A 97 10.01 2.73 -7.15
CA LYS A 97 9.39 2.89 -8.48
C LYS A 97 8.51 1.69 -8.85
N LYS A 98 8.99 0.47 -8.58
CA LYS A 98 8.25 -0.77 -8.84
C LYS A 98 6.99 -0.88 -7.99
N ALA A 99 7.05 -0.50 -6.72
CA ALA A 99 5.88 -0.43 -5.85
C ALA A 99 4.80 0.51 -6.41
N ILE A 100 5.18 1.72 -6.85
CA ILE A 100 4.24 2.66 -7.48
C ILE A 100 3.65 2.08 -8.77
N ASN A 101 4.46 1.36 -9.57
CA ASN A 101 3.96 0.66 -10.77
C ASN A 101 2.89 -0.38 -10.43
N ILE A 102 3.09 -1.18 -9.38
CA ILE A 102 2.09 -2.17 -8.93
C ILE A 102 0.76 -1.46 -8.61
N LEU A 103 0.80 -0.35 -7.88
CA LEU A 103 -0.43 0.41 -7.56
C LEU A 103 -1.11 0.98 -8.82
N ALA A 104 -0.31 1.47 -9.77
CA ALA A 104 -0.84 1.96 -11.04
C ALA A 104 -1.45 0.84 -11.88
N ASP A 105 -0.88 -0.37 -11.83
CA ASP A 105 -1.38 -1.55 -12.53
C ASP A 105 -2.73 -2.01 -11.97
N ILE A 106 -2.95 -1.95 -10.64
CA ILE A 106 -4.27 -2.20 -10.01
C ILE A 106 -5.34 -1.29 -10.60
N LEU A 107 -5.06 0.01 -10.70
CA LEU A 107 -6.03 0.96 -11.25
C LEU A 107 -6.21 0.79 -12.76
N GLU A 108 -5.17 0.36 -13.48
CA GLU A 108 -5.26 0.12 -14.92
C GLU A 108 -6.17 -1.06 -15.25
N SER A 109 -6.12 -2.15 -14.48
CA SER A 109 -7.00 -3.30 -14.71
C SER A 109 -8.48 -2.94 -14.55
N GLU A 110 -8.78 -1.95 -13.71
CA GLU A 110 -10.13 -1.47 -13.42
C GLU A 110 -10.44 -0.13 -14.11
N ARG A 111 -9.65 0.28 -15.12
CA ARG A 111 -9.62 1.66 -15.63
C ARG A 111 -10.99 2.24 -16.05
N GLU A 112 -11.80 1.47 -16.76
CA GLU A 112 -13.13 1.95 -17.18
C GLU A 112 -14.08 2.08 -15.98
N GLU A 113 -14.05 1.14 -15.03
CA GLU A 113 -14.87 1.22 -13.82
C GLU A 113 -14.42 2.37 -12.91
N VAL A 114 -13.12 2.54 -12.69
CA VAL A 114 -12.57 3.69 -11.94
C VAL A 114 -13.06 5.00 -12.54
N LYS A 115 -13.03 5.11 -13.87
CA LYS A 115 -13.50 6.30 -14.58
C LYS A 115 -15.00 6.50 -14.42
N ASP A 116 -15.81 5.46 -14.53
CA ASP A 116 -17.26 5.58 -14.43
C ASP A 116 -17.69 5.87 -12.98
N THR A 117 -17.16 5.14 -12.00
CA THR A 117 -17.45 5.33 -10.56
C THR A 117 -17.03 6.71 -10.06
N LEU A 118 -15.79 7.15 -10.34
CA LEU A 118 -15.30 8.42 -9.81
C LEU A 118 -15.92 9.64 -10.51
N ASN A 119 -16.13 9.59 -11.84
CA ASN A 119 -16.75 10.71 -12.54
C ASN A 119 -18.26 10.81 -12.25
N ALA A 120 -18.93 9.68 -11.96
CA ALA A 120 -20.36 9.68 -11.61
C ALA A 120 -20.62 10.37 -10.26
N GLU A 121 -19.80 10.13 -9.23
CA GLU A 121 -19.98 10.75 -7.90
C GLU A 121 -19.74 12.27 -7.92
N TYR A 122 -18.88 12.76 -8.82
CA TYR A 122 -18.44 14.17 -8.82
C TYR A 122 -18.95 15.00 -10.02
N GLU A 123 -19.86 14.44 -10.85
CA GLU A 123 -20.49 15.11 -12.01
C GLU A 123 -19.50 15.80 -12.99
N VAL A 124 -18.27 15.30 -13.08
CA VAL A 124 -17.21 15.88 -13.92
C VAL A 124 -17.24 15.33 -15.35
N PRO A 125 -16.66 16.06 -16.32
CA PRO A 125 -16.55 15.58 -17.69
C PRO A 125 -15.87 14.22 -17.76
N LYS A 126 -16.39 13.33 -18.64
CA LYS A 126 -15.75 12.05 -18.95
C LYS A 126 -14.26 12.27 -19.23
N ASN A 127 -13.41 11.56 -18.48
CA ASN A 127 -11.94 11.49 -18.59
C ASN A 127 -11.12 12.53 -17.78
N GLU A 128 -11.69 13.35 -16.89
CA GLU A 128 -10.85 14.21 -16.03
C GLU A 128 -10.01 13.41 -15.03
N HIS A 129 -10.66 12.52 -14.27
CA HIS A 129 -9.97 11.69 -13.28
C HIS A 129 -8.98 10.72 -13.93
N ASP A 130 -9.32 10.18 -15.10
CA ASP A 130 -8.43 9.34 -15.91
C ASP A 130 -7.12 10.05 -16.27
N LYS A 131 -7.22 11.28 -16.79
CA LYS A 131 -6.04 12.10 -17.13
C LYS A 131 -5.18 12.39 -15.90
N LEU A 132 -5.80 12.62 -14.75
CA LEU A 132 -5.09 12.92 -13.51
C LEU A 132 -4.38 11.67 -12.97
N ILE A 133 -5.07 10.54 -12.86
CA ILE A 133 -4.54 9.27 -12.34
C ILE A 133 -3.44 8.71 -13.25
N PHE A 134 -3.70 8.57 -14.55
CA PHE A 134 -2.77 7.89 -15.47
C PHE A 134 -1.78 8.85 -16.13
N GLY A 135 -2.04 10.17 -16.13
CA GLY A 135 -1.09 11.16 -16.59
C GLY A 135 0.17 11.24 -15.71
N ILE A 136 0.05 10.99 -14.41
CA ILE A 136 1.17 11.01 -13.46
C ILE A 136 2.20 9.91 -13.79
N VAL A 137 1.80 8.63 -13.79
CA VAL A 137 2.73 7.51 -14.07
C VAL A 137 3.38 7.59 -15.46
N ASN A 138 2.66 8.15 -16.44
CA ASN A 138 3.17 8.37 -17.80
C ASN A 138 4.14 9.56 -17.89
N GLY A 139 3.91 10.63 -17.14
CA GLY A 139 4.75 11.83 -17.16
C GLY A 139 6.05 11.68 -16.37
N TYR A 140 6.03 10.89 -15.29
CA TYR A 140 7.17 10.72 -14.36
C TYR A 140 8.05 9.51 -14.66
N ASN A 141 7.87 8.86 -15.82
CA ASN A 141 8.62 7.67 -16.21
C ASN A 141 8.53 6.54 -15.17
N ILE A 142 7.31 6.24 -14.72
CA ILE A 142 7.07 5.15 -13.78
C ILE A 142 6.87 3.85 -14.57
N ARG A 143 5.95 3.83 -15.56
CA ARG A 143 5.59 2.61 -16.33
C ARG A 143 6.41 2.35 -17.61
N HIS A 144 6.86 3.39 -18.32
CA HIS A 144 7.57 3.21 -19.59
C HIS A 144 8.74 4.17 -19.68
N ASN A 145 9.98 3.66 -19.77
CA ASN A 145 11.18 4.44 -20.10
C ASN A 145 11.07 4.99 -21.53
N ARG A 146 10.45 6.16 -21.70
CA ARG A 146 10.57 6.92 -22.95
C ARG A 146 11.59 8.04 -22.78
N ALA A 147 12.37 8.28 -23.83
CA ALA A 147 13.48 9.23 -23.82
C ALA A 147 13.07 10.70 -23.65
N ASP A 148 11.77 11.00 -23.75
CA ASP A 148 11.14 12.32 -23.65
C ASP A 148 10.58 12.65 -22.26
N GLN A 149 10.63 11.72 -21.31
CA GLN A 149 10.09 11.92 -19.97
C GLN A 149 11.06 12.62 -19.02
N LYS A 150 10.52 13.41 -18.08
CA LYS A 150 11.32 14.12 -17.07
C LYS A 150 11.99 13.10 -16.16
N ASN A 151 13.30 12.91 -16.31
CA ASN A 151 14.11 12.09 -15.38
C ASN A 151 14.80 12.94 -14.30
N ASP A 152 14.81 14.25 -14.47
CA ASP A 152 15.45 15.23 -13.58
C ASP A 152 14.39 15.88 -12.68
N TYR A 153 13.96 15.13 -11.66
CA TYR A 153 13.09 15.62 -10.60
C TYR A 153 13.49 14.98 -9.27
N SER A 154 13.07 15.57 -8.15
CA SER A 154 13.32 15.07 -6.80
C SER A 154 12.56 13.77 -6.54
N LYS A 155 13.08 12.65 -7.06
CA LYS A 155 12.38 11.35 -7.10
C LYS A 155 11.82 10.93 -5.75
N GLU A 156 12.60 11.05 -4.68
CA GLU A 156 12.16 10.65 -3.33
C GLU A 156 10.87 11.38 -2.91
N ILE A 157 10.85 12.71 -3.04
CA ILE A 157 9.68 13.54 -2.69
C ILE A 157 8.46 13.17 -3.54
N TRP A 158 8.66 13.00 -4.85
CA TRP A 158 7.58 12.68 -5.78
C TRP A 158 7.08 11.24 -5.63
N TYR A 159 7.95 10.30 -5.28
CA TYR A 159 7.59 8.92 -5.03
C TYR A 159 6.75 8.79 -3.77
N ASP A 160 7.10 9.53 -2.70
CA ASP A 160 6.32 9.51 -1.46
C ASP A 160 4.90 10.04 -1.72
N TRP A 161 4.78 11.13 -2.49
CA TRP A 161 3.50 11.66 -2.91
C TRP A 161 2.71 10.66 -3.78
N MET A 162 3.35 10.01 -4.76
CA MET A 162 2.69 9.01 -5.62
C MET A 162 2.21 7.80 -4.82
N MET A 163 3.02 7.30 -3.89
CA MET A 163 2.67 6.17 -3.04
C MET A 163 1.39 6.48 -2.25
N GLN A 164 1.33 7.62 -1.58
CA GLN A 164 0.13 8.04 -0.83
C GLN A 164 -1.06 8.29 -1.74
N TYR A 165 -0.84 8.96 -2.87
CA TYR A 165 -1.89 9.28 -3.84
C TYR A 165 -2.55 8.00 -4.40
N TYR A 166 -1.76 7.07 -4.94
CA TYR A 166 -2.32 5.88 -5.58
C TYR A 166 -3.00 4.94 -4.60
N THR A 167 -2.43 4.72 -3.40
CA THR A 167 -3.13 3.94 -2.37
C THR A 167 -4.44 4.60 -1.97
N SER A 168 -4.46 5.92 -1.77
CA SER A 168 -5.70 6.64 -1.43
C SER A 168 -6.77 6.49 -2.51
N VAL A 169 -6.38 6.57 -3.79
CA VAL A 169 -7.30 6.37 -4.93
C VAL A 169 -7.85 4.95 -4.97
N ILE A 170 -7.01 3.93 -4.75
CA ILE A 170 -7.43 2.52 -4.72
C ILE A 170 -8.45 2.31 -3.60
N ILE A 171 -8.14 2.73 -2.37
CA ILE A 171 -9.04 2.57 -1.22
C ILE A 171 -10.37 3.29 -1.47
N ALA A 172 -10.33 4.54 -1.97
CA ALA A 172 -11.54 5.29 -2.27
C ALA A 172 -12.39 4.64 -3.37
N PHE A 173 -11.76 4.15 -4.43
CA PHE A 173 -12.45 3.47 -5.53
C PHE A 173 -13.21 2.23 -5.05
N TYR A 174 -12.56 1.33 -4.31
CA TYR A 174 -13.21 0.11 -3.85
C TYR A 174 -14.31 0.36 -2.81
N LYS A 175 -14.11 1.34 -1.91
CA LYS A 175 -15.19 1.78 -1.00
C LYS A 175 -16.41 2.30 -1.74
N LEU A 176 -16.21 3.09 -2.79
CA LEU A 176 -17.30 3.57 -3.63
C LEU A 176 -17.96 2.43 -4.41
N LYS A 177 -17.16 1.54 -5.01
CA LYS A 177 -17.64 0.37 -5.77
C LYS A 177 -18.54 -0.52 -4.90
N ASN A 178 -18.13 -0.81 -3.67
CA ASN A 178 -18.94 -1.61 -2.74
C ASN A 178 -20.21 -0.86 -2.33
N LYS A 179 -20.13 0.45 -2.03
CA LYS A 179 -21.30 1.28 -1.72
C LYS A 179 -22.35 1.24 -2.84
N TYR A 180 -21.96 1.33 -4.11
CA TYR A 180 -22.92 1.25 -5.22
C TYR A 180 -23.47 -0.17 -5.41
N THR A 181 -22.66 -1.20 -5.15
CA THR A 181 -23.08 -2.61 -5.25
C THR A 181 -24.08 -2.99 -4.14
N ASP A 182 -23.89 -2.47 -2.92
CA ASP A 182 -24.80 -2.70 -1.79
C ASP A 182 -26.14 -1.97 -1.91
N ILE A 183 -26.24 -0.91 -2.73
CA ILE A 183 -27.48 -0.18 -2.97
C ILE A 183 -28.40 -0.90 -3.98
N ASP A 184 -27.85 -1.84 -4.77
CA ASP A 184 -28.57 -2.61 -5.79
C ASP A 184 -29.18 -3.93 -5.26
N PHE A 185 -29.17 -4.17 -3.93
CA PHE A 185 -29.84 -5.29 -3.24
C PHE A 185 -30.93 -4.82 -2.26
#